data_AF-A0A2V9JRH4-F1
#
_entry.id   AF-A0A2V9JRH4-F1
#
_cell.length_a   1.000
_cell.length_b   1.000
_cell.length_c   1.000
_cell.angle_alpha   90.00
_cell.angle_beta   90.00
_cell.angle_gamma   90.00
#
_symmetry.space_group_name_H-M   'P 1'
#
loop_
_entity.id
_entity.type
_entity.pdbx_description
1 polymer ?
#
loop_
_entity_poly.entity_id
_entity_poly.type
_entity_poly.pdbx_seq_one_letter_code
_entity_poly.pdbx_strand_id
1 'polypeptide(L)'
;MARSVCIRSLTALTATILAVLLFAMGTTAQVRDFPNIHLPAPARGSAALGALAAHLPQIAASYGKSTDELAGIFLQDHTLWADTHGRLLYACEFGTLPSNAPAAENAGTIAEAPLPYSQTFLLHSRPSATRVIYLDFDGQVTSGTSWNTVYKSGQDIVSAPFDLDGNPSSFNNAEMDEIQYIWQRVAEDYAPFDVDVTTQDPGVDGLGVNGAGDVYYGMRVVISPTNWYSTGAGGVAYVGVFNYANNLNYSPAWVFTQQLGPNDEKDIAEAASHEVGHTLGLSHDGVIGGTAYYAGQGNWAPIMGVGYYKNVVQWSKGEYANANNTEDDLAVMLNHGISYRADDHGNFISTATPLTGPAISASGVIETRT
;
A
#
# COMPACT_ATOMS: atom_id res chain seq x y z
N MET A 1 25.73 -37.55 -70.57
CA MET A 1 25.55 -38.63 -69.57
C MET A 1 26.52 -38.38 -68.43
N ALA A 2 26.19 -38.33 -67.16
CA ALA A 2 25.02 -37.79 -66.46
C ALA A 2 25.62 -37.32 -65.11
N ARG A 3 25.41 -36.05 -64.76
CA ARG A 3 25.79 -35.50 -63.45
C ARG A 3 24.85 -36.12 -62.40
N SER A 4 25.39 -36.82 -61.41
CA SER A 4 24.62 -37.27 -60.25
C SER A 4 24.60 -36.17 -59.20
N VAL A 5 23.39 -35.64 -59.00
CA VAL A 5 23.01 -34.69 -57.95
C VAL A 5 22.82 -35.48 -56.66
N CYS A 6 23.56 -35.15 -55.62
CA CYS A 6 23.34 -35.67 -54.28
C CYS A 6 22.45 -34.67 -53.53
N ILE A 7 21.23 -35.08 -53.19
CA ILE A 7 20.28 -34.34 -52.36
C ILE A 7 20.21 -35.04 -51.00
N ARG A 8 20.01 -34.23 -49.95
CA ARG A 8 19.60 -34.53 -48.56
C ARG A 8 20.79 -34.66 -47.60
N SER A 9 20.85 -33.96 -46.47
CA SER A 9 19.76 -33.37 -45.67
C SER A 9 20.34 -32.30 -44.72
N LEU A 10 19.80 -31.08 -44.79
CA LEU A 10 19.93 -30.09 -43.72
C LEU A 10 19.03 -30.55 -42.56
N THR A 11 19.63 -30.96 -41.44
CA THR A 11 18.93 -31.00 -40.15
C THR A 11 18.71 -29.56 -39.69
N ALA A 12 17.50 -29.05 -39.93
CA ALA A 12 17.03 -27.81 -39.32
C ALA A 12 16.86 -28.06 -37.82
N LEU A 13 17.73 -27.44 -37.01
CA LEU A 13 17.58 -27.35 -35.57
C LEU A 13 16.46 -26.33 -35.31
N THR A 14 15.22 -26.81 -35.16
CA THR A 14 14.12 -25.97 -34.70
C THR A 14 14.34 -25.66 -33.23
N ALA A 15 14.86 -24.47 -32.94
CA ALA A 15 14.82 -23.89 -31.61
C ALA A 15 13.36 -23.55 -31.30
N THR A 16 12.70 -24.41 -30.53
CA THR A 16 11.40 -24.11 -29.93
C THR A 16 11.65 -23.07 -28.83
N ILE A 17 11.50 -21.78 -29.18
CA ILE A 17 11.33 -20.73 -28.19
C ILE A 17 9.96 -20.96 -27.58
N LEU A 18 9.92 -21.63 -26.43
CA LEU A 18 8.72 -21.69 -25.60
C LEU A 18 8.65 -20.36 -24.85
N ALA A 19 8.01 -19.38 -25.47
CA ALA A 19 7.58 -18.17 -24.77
C ALA A 19 6.48 -18.58 -23.79
N VAL A 20 6.86 -18.84 -22.54
CA VAL A 20 5.90 -18.96 -21.45
C VAL A 20 5.44 -17.54 -21.12
N LEU A 21 4.36 -17.10 -21.77
CA LEU A 21 3.60 -15.92 -21.35
C LEU A 21 2.86 -16.31 -20.06
N LEU A 22 3.54 -16.14 -18.91
CA LEU A 22 2.88 -16.08 -17.61
C LEU A 22 2.10 -14.78 -17.55
N PHE A 23 0.85 -14.82 -18.01
CA PHE A 23 -0.10 -13.78 -17.64
C PHE A 23 -0.45 -14.00 -16.17
N ALA A 24 0.08 -13.15 -15.28
CA ALA A 24 -0.55 -12.95 -13.99
C ALA A 24 -2.01 -12.55 -14.29
N MET A 25 -2.96 -13.42 -13.95
CA MET A 25 -4.38 -13.08 -14.06
C MET A 25 -4.66 -12.01 -13.02
N GLY A 26 -4.51 -10.75 -13.45
CA GLY A 26 -4.82 -9.62 -12.61
C GLY A 26 -6.27 -9.70 -12.12
N THR A 27 -6.48 -9.52 -10.82
CA THR A 27 -7.78 -9.18 -10.27
C THR A 27 -8.34 -7.95 -10.98
N THR A 28 -9.52 -8.11 -11.57
CA THR A 28 -10.18 -7.03 -12.30
C THR A 28 -10.74 -6.00 -11.33
N ALA A 29 -10.89 -4.77 -11.80
CA ALA A 29 -11.71 -3.77 -11.13
C ALA A 29 -13.06 -4.32 -10.63
N GLN A 30 -13.46 -3.93 -9.42
CA GLN A 30 -14.71 -4.36 -8.81
C GLN A 30 -15.74 -3.22 -8.83
N VAL A 31 -16.93 -3.53 -9.36
CA VAL A 31 -18.13 -2.75 -9.12
C VAL A 31 -18.78 -3.29 -7.85
N ARG A 32 -18.73 -2.52 -6.75
CA ARG A 32 -19.47 -2.86 -5.53
C ARG A 32 -20.78 -2.07 -5.53
N ASP A 33 -21.90 -2.76 -5.36
CA ASP A 33 -23.17 -2.10 -5.11
C ASP A 33 -23.11 -1.45 -3.74
N PHE A 34 -23.09 -0.12 -3.70
CA PHE A 34 -22.96 0.66 -2.48
C PHE A 34 -24.26 1.43 -2.25
N PRO A 35 -24.87 1.36 -1.05
CA PRO A 35 -26.12 2.04 -0.78
C PRO A 35 -25.95 3.56 -0.95
N ASN A 36 -26.97 4.20 -1.55
CA ASN A 36 -26.97 5.66 -1.70
C ASN A 36 -27.34 6.33 -0.37
N ILE A 37 -26.33 6.66 0.43
CA ILE A 37 -26.47 7.24 1.77
C ILE A 37 -26.13 8.74 1.71
N HIS A 38 -26.84 9.54 2.51
CA HIS A 38 -26.51 10.95 2.72
C HIS A 38 -26.61 11.28 4.21
N LEU A 39 -25.46 11.41 4.86
CA LEU A 39 -25.34 11.88 6.23
C LEU A 39 -25.09 13.40 6.23
N PRO A 40 -25.56 14.11 7.27
CA PRO A 40 -25.33 15.57 7.38
C PRO A 40 -23.86 15.94 7.59
N ALA A 41 -23.06 15.02 8.13
CA ALA A 41 -21.62 15.18 8.35
C ALA A 41 -20.97 13.79 8.46
N PRO A 42 -19.63 13.69 8.26
CA PRO A 42 -18.89 12.49 8.61
C PRO A 42 -19.08 12.11 10.09
N ALA A 43 -19.10 10.82 10.39
CA ALA A 43 -19.34 10.31 11.73
C ALA A 43 -18.41 9.14 12.07
N ARG A 44 -18.16 8.93 13.37
CA ARG A 44 -17.40 7.79 13.91
C ARG A 44 -18.05 7.26 15.18
N GLY A 45 -17.58 6.13 15.69
CA GLY A 45 -18.05 5.63 16.98
C GLY A 45 -19.54 5.28 16.98
N SER A 46 -20.15 5.43 18.16
CA SER A 46 -21.60 5.26 18.34
C SER A 46 -22.45 6.24 17.50
N ALA A 47 -21.92 7.42 17.18
CA ALA A 47 -22.61 8.39 16.32
C ALA A 47 -22.75 7.85 14.88
N ALA A 48 -21.71 7.20 14.35
CA ALA A 48 -21.79 6.53 13.05
C ALA A 48 -22.83 5.41 13.07
N LEU A 49 -22.87 4.60 14.13
CA LEU A 49 -23.88 3.54 14.26
C LEU A 49 -25.31 4.07 14.29
N GLY A 50 -25.54 5.17 15.00
CA GLY A 50 -26.84 5.85 15.00
C GLY A 50 -27.21 6.39 13.62
N ALA A 51 -26.27 7.04 12.94
CA ALA A 51 -26.49 7.64 11.63
C ALA A 51 -26.69 6.60 10.51
N LEU A 52 -25.99 5.47 10.58
CA LEU A 52 -25.99 4.42 9.57
C LEU A 52 -26.96 3.26 9.89
N ALA A 53 -27.70 3.30 11.01
CA ALA A 53 -28.47 2.16 11.50
C ALA A 53 -29.36 1.48 10.44
N ALA A 54 -30.02 2.26 9.59
CA ALA A 54 -30.90 1.73 8.53
C ALA A 54 -30.15 1.02 7.39
N HIS A 55 -28.87 1.32 7.20
CA HIS A 55 -28.04 0.84 6.09
C HIS A 55 -26.85 -0.01 6.54
N LEU A 56 -26.60 -0.13 7.85
CA LEU A 56 -25.43 -0.80 8.40
C LEU A 56 -25.23 -2.23 7.86
N PRO A 57 -26.27 -3.07 7.66
CA PRO A 57 -26.08 -4.39 7.06
C PRO A 57 -25.58 -4.34 5.61
N GLN A 58 -26.05 -3.36 4.82
CA GLN A 58 -25.65 -3.21 3.41
C GLN A 58 -24.22 -2.68 3.30
N ILE A 59 -23.87 -1.72 4.17
CA ILE A 59 -22.51 -1.19 4.26
C ILE A 59 -21.55 -2.30 4.70
N ALA A 60 -21.86 -3.04 5.77
CA ALA A 60 -21.04 -4.15 6.22
C ALA A 60 -20.79 -5.16 5.09
N ALA A 61 -21.84 -5.58 4.39
CA ALA A 61 -21.71 -6.48 3.24
C ALA A 61 -20.82 -5.91 2.12
N SER A 62 -20.86 -4.60 1.86
CA SER A 62 -20.02 -3.96 0.84
C SER A 62 -18.52 -3.96 1.18
N TYR A 63 -18.17 -4.12 2.46
CA TYR A 63 -16.80 -4.30 2.95
C TYR A 63 -16.49 -5.77 3.32
N GLY A 64 -17.37 -6.71 2.96
CA GLY A 64 -17.17 -8.13 3.26
C GLY A 64 -17.29 -8.49 4.75
N LYS A 65 -17.91 -7.62 5.56
CA LYS A 65 -18.06 -7.78 7.01
C LYS A 65 -19.48 -8.16 7.40
N SER A 66 -19.62 -8.78 8.57
CA SER A 66 -20.95 -8.89 9.20
C SER A 66 -21.38 -7.55 9.83
N THR A 67 -22.68 -7.36 10.05
CA THR A 67 -23.20 -6.15 10.72
C THR A 67 -22.59 -5.98 12.12
N ASP A 68 -22.50 -7.06 12.89
CA ASP A 68 -21.97 -7.04 14.25
C ASP A 68 -20.47 -6.76 14.27
N GLU A 69 -19.74 -7.29 13.30
CA GLU A 69 -18.31 -7.01 13.12
C GLU A 69 -18.08 -5.53 12.82
N LEU A 70 -18.74 -4.97 11.80
CA LEU A 70 -18.59 -3.55 11.47
C LEU A 70 -19.02 -2.66 12.63
N ALA A 71 -20.10 -3.01 13.33
CA ALA A 71 -20.52 -2.29 14.53
C ALA A 71 -19.47 -2.34 15.64
N GLY A 72 -18.85 -3.51 15.84
CA GLY A 72 -17.76 -3.73 16.77
C GLY A 72 -16.55 -2.85 16.46
N ILE A 73 -16.15 -2.77 15.19
CA ILE A 73 -15.00 -1.93 14.77
C ILE A 73 -15.29 -0.47 15.06
N PHE A 74 -16.45 0.07 14.68
CA PHE A 74 -16.80 1.46 15.01
C PHE A 74 -16.72 1.77 16.51
N LEU A 75 -17.08 0.81 17.38
CA LEU A 75 -17.05 1.02 18.83
C LEU A 75 -15.65 0.90 19.45
N GLN A 76 -14.78 0.09 18.85
CA GLN A 76 -13.43 -0.17 19.36
C GLN A 76 -12.41 0.80 18.78
N ASP A 77 -12.59 1.17 17.51
CA ASP A 77 -11.68 2.01 16.78
C ASP A 77 -12.29 3.39 16.51
N HIS A 78 -11.79 4.37 17.26
CA HIS A 78 -12.22 5.76 17.15
C HIS A 78 -11.61 6.49 15.95
N THR A 79 -10.73 5.85 15.20
CA THR A 79 -10.09 6.39 13.99
C THR A 79 -10.82 5.96 12.72
N LEU A 80 -11.73 4.98 12.80
CA LEU A 80 -12.65 4.63 11.72
C LEU A 80 -13.77 5.67 11.59
N TRP A 81 -13.88 6.25 10.41
CA TRP A 81 -14.94 7.19 10.04
C TRP A 81 -15.79 6.64 8.91
N ALA A 82 -17.06 7.05 8.91
CA ALA A 82 -17.92 7.04 7.75
C ALA A 82 -18.04 8.48 7.21
N ASP A 83 -17.80 8.65 5.90
CA ASP A 83 -18.03 9.92 5.21
C ASP A 83 -19.54 10.23 5.07
N THR A 84 -19.88 11.36 4.44
CA THR A 84 -21.29 11.73 4.25
C THR A 84 -22.06 10.78 3.32
N HIS A 85 -21.40 9.88 2.62
CA HIS A 85 -22.00 8.87 1.77
C HIS A 85 -21.88 7.46 2.35
N GLY A 86 -21.47 7.33 3.62
CA GLY A 86 -21.30 6.05 4.31
C GLY A 86 -20.03 5.28 3.93
N ARG A 87 -19.12 5.85 3.12
CA ARG A 87 -17.84 5.24 2.75
C ARG A 87 -16.89 5.28 3.95
N LEU A 88 -16.18 4.17 4.16
CA LEU A 88 -15.28 4.02 5.30
C LEU A 88 -13.91 4.58 4.95
N LEU A 89 -13.32 5.28 5.91
CA LEU A 89 -11.94 5.75 5.86
C LEU A 89 -11.34 5.73 7.27
N TYR A 90 -10.03 5.62 7.33
CA TYR A 90 -9.29 5.80 8.57
C TYR A 90 -8.62 7.17 8.57
N ALA A 91 -8.60 7.79 9.76
CA ALA A 91 -7.77 8.93 10.06
C ALA A 91 -6.80 8.53 11.17
N CYS A 92 -5.62 8.10 10.77
CA CYS A 92 -4.74 7.27 11.58
C CYS A 92 -3.96 8.10 12.60
N GLU A 93 -4.53 8.22 13.79
CA GLU A 93 -3.94 8.92 14.94
C GLU A 93 -2.96 7.99 15.66
N PHE A 94 -1.75 7.81 15.12
CA PHE A 94 -0.69 6.93 15.69
C PHE A 94 -0.22 7.33 17.11
N GLY A 95 -0.67 8.48 17.61
CA GLY A 95 -0.42 8.97 18.96
C GLY A 95 0.98 9.58 19.13
N THR A 96 1.21 10.20 20.28
CA THR A 96 2.54 10.69 20.65
C THR A 96 3.42 9.54 21.10
N LEU A 97 4.70 9.55 20.68
CA LEU A 97 5.74 8.61 21.10
C LEU A 97 5.65 8.30 22.61
N PRO A 98 5.63 7.02 23.05
CA PRO A 98 5.86 6.70 24.45
C PRO A 98 7.26 7.20 24.84
N SER A 99 7.36 8.08 25.84
CA SER A 99 8.62 8.72 26.26
C SER A 99 9.73 7.76 26.72
N ASN A 100 9.46 6.46 26.79
CA ASN A 100 10.34 5.40 27.28
C ASN A 100 10.47 4.22 26.30
N ALA A 101 10.08 4.38 25.03
CA ALA A 101 10.46 3.39 24.03
C ALA A 101 12.01 3.36 23.97
N PRO A 102 12.66 2.19 24.12
CA PRO A 102 14.08 2.09 23.80
C PRO A 102 14.23 2.67 22.39
N ALA A 103 15.11 3.67 22.23
CA ALA A 103 15.50 4.13 20.91
C ALA A 103 15.82 2.89 20.08
N ALA A 104 15.31 2.82 18.84
CA ALA A 104 15.61 1.72 17.94
C ALA A 104 17.13 1.45 17.99
N GLU A 105 17.52 0.31 18.56
CA GLU A 105 18.90 -0.12 18.53
C GLU A 105 19.20 -0.42 17.06
N ASN A 106 19.89 0.53 16.43
CA ASN A 106 20.12 0.72 14.99
C ASN A 106 19.20 1.75 14.30
N ALA A 107 19.25 3.00 14.74
CA ALA A 107 19.50 4.06 13.75
C ALA A 107 20.92 3.83 13.18
N GLY A 108 21.04 2.84 12.28
CA GLY A 108 22.23 2.71 11.47
C GLY A 108 22.44 4.06 10.79
N THR A 109 23.66 4.59 10.82
CA THR A 109 24.04 5.75 10.02
C THR A 109 23.44 5.58 8.63
N ILE A 110 22.57 6.49 8.21
CA ILE A 110 22.07 6.58 6.83
C ILE A 110 23.32 6.47 5.95
N ALA A 111 23.45 5.32 5.27
CA ALA A 111 24.52 5.14 4.31
C ALA A 111 24.28 6.13 3.17
N GLU A 112 25.32 6.50 2.43
CA GLU A 112 25.14 7.23 1.16
C GLU A 112 23.97 6.63 0.37
N ALA A 113 23.15 7.50 -0.27
CA ALA A 113 22.01 7.13 -1.10
C ALA A 113 22.20 5.76 -1.75
N PRO A 114 21.30 4.79 -1.52
CA PRO A 114 21.48 3.47 -2.09
C PRO A 114 21.51 3.49 -3.62
N LEU A 115 21.00 4.56 -4.24
CA LEU A 115 20.95 4.80 -5.68
C LEU A 115 21.38 6.23 -6.04
N PRO A 116 21.81 6.49 -7.30
CA PRO A 116 22.16 7.84 -7.72
C PRO A 116 21.00 8.83 -7.55
N TYR A 117 21.25 10.02 -6.98
CA TYR A 117 20.24 11.05 -6.72
C TYR A 117 19.37 11.43 -7.93
N SER A 118 19.92 11.39 -9.15
CA SER A 118 19.15 11.66 -10.37
C SER A 118 18.05 10.62 -10.65
N GLN A 119 18.06 9.48 -9.94
CA GLN A 119 17.05 8.43 -10.05
C GLN A 119 15.97 8.53 -8.98
N THR A 120 16.07 9.43 -7.98
CA THR A 120 15.17 9.47 -6.82
C THR A 120 13.68 9.57 -7.19
N PHE A 121 13.34 10.19 -8.33
CA PHE A 121 11.97 10.31 -8.86
C PHE A 121 11.71 9.41 -10.08
N LEU A 122 12.52 8.36 -10.24
CA LEU A 122 12.48 7.38 -11.34
C LEU A 122 12.62 5.95 -10.80
N LEU A 123 12.35 5.73 -9.51
CA LEU A 123 12.52 4.43 -8.86
C LEU A 123 11.33 3.54 -9.15
N HIS A 124 11.58 2.25 -9.32
CA HIS A 124 10.56 1.23 -9.55
C HIS A 124 11.00 -0.07 -8.89
N SER A 125 10.15 -0.65 -8.05
CA SER A 125 10.43 -1.95 -7.43
C SER A 125 10.17 -3.09 -8.42
N ARG A 126 9.20 -2.90 -9.32
CA ARG A 126 8.78 -3.89 -10.31
C ARG A 126 8.10 -3.23 -11.53
N PRO A 127 8.87 -2.63 -12.45
CA PRO A 127 8.32 -1.86 -13.59
C PRO A 127 7.35 -2.62 -14.51
N SER A 128 7.35 -3.96 -14.48
CA SER A 128 6.47 -4.79 -15.30
C SER A 128 5.14 -5.15 -14.63
N ALA A 129 4.96 -4.81 -13.35
CA ALA A 129 3.70 -5.05 -12.66
C ALA A 129 2.60 -4.17 -13.24
N THR A 130 1.37 -4.66 -13.23
CA THR A 130 0.23 -3.87 -13.72
C THR A 130 -0.44 -3.07 -12.60
N ARG A 131 -0.08 -3.31 -11.33
CA ARG A 131 -0.53 -2.50 -10.20
C ARG A 131 0.56 -1.52 -9.83
N VAL A 132 0.17 -0.31 -9.44
CA VAL A 132 1.12 0.72 -9.05
C VAL A 132 0.78 1.29 -7.67
N ILE A 133 1.80 1.47 -6.84
CA ILE A 133 1.78 2.32 -5.66
C ILE A 133 2.73 3.47 -5.97
N TYR A 134 2.18 4.65 -6.25
CA TYR A 134 2.97 5.85 -6.54
C TYR A 134 3.19 6.65 -5.25
N LEU A 135 4.44 6.75 -4.81
CA LEU A 135 4.86 7.58 -3.69
C LEU A 135 5.17 8.99 -4.21
N ASP A 136 4.23 9.90 -3.99
CA ASP A 136 4.23 11.28 -4.45
C ASP A 136 4.87 12.18 -3.38
N PHE A 137 6.12 12.59 -3.61
CA PHE A 137 6.88 13.50 -2.74
C PHE A 137 6.99 14.92 -3.30
N ASP A 138 6.69 15.12 -4.59
CA ASP A 138 6.85 16.40 -5.28
C ASP A 138 5.64 17.33 -5.14
N GLY A 139 4.63 16.89 -4.38
CA GLY A 139 3.48 17.69 -3.97
C GLY A 139 2.33 17.55 -4.96
N GLN A 140 1.11 17.73 -4.45
CA GLN A 140 -0.09 17.42 -5.22
C GLN A 140 -1.24 18.39 -4.95
N VAL A 141 -1.89 18.82 -6.03
CA VAL A 141 -3.20 19.48 -5.96
C VAL A 141 -4.28 18.44 -6.23
N THR A 142 -4.99 18.05 -5.18
CA THR A 142 -6.13 17.13 -5.31
C THR A 142 -7.42 17.93 -5.48
N SER A 143 -8.16 17.65 -6.54
CA SER A 143 -9.38 18.36 -6.94
C SER A 143 -10.47 17.40 -7.40
N GLY A 144 -11.73 17.77 -7.19
CA GLY A 144 -12.87 17.04 -7.76
C GLY A 144 -13.11 15.63 -7.20
N THR A 145 -12.52 15.28 -6.04
CA THR A 145 -12.69 13.98 -5.39
C THR A 145 -13.69 14.03 -4.24
N SER A 146 -14.03 12.86 -3.67
CA SER A 146 -14.75 12.76 -2.40
C SER A 146 -14.04 13.50 -1.27
N TRP A 147 -12.71 13.54 -1.24
CA TRP A 147 -11.97 14.31 -0.24
C TRP A 147 -12.30 15.80 -0.28
N ASN A 148 -12.34 16.37 -1.49
CA ASN A 148 -12.67 17.78 -1.68
C ASN A 148 -14.10 18.09 -1.29
N THR A 149 -15.04 17.29 -1.79
CA THR A 149 -16.48 17.53 -1.59
C THR A 149 -16.90 17.34 -0.14
N VAL A 150 -16.40 16.30 0.53
CA VAL A 150 -16.78 15.96 1.91
C VAL A 150 -16.04 16.84 2.93
N TYR A 151 -14.75 17.11 2.75
CA TYR A 151 -13.91 17.72 3.79
C TYR A 151 -13.50 19.16 3.52
N LYS A 152 -13.67 19.65 2.28
CA LYS A 152 -13.25 21.00 1.87
C LYS A 152 -14.33 21.80 1.14
N SER A 153 -15.59 21.38 1.21
CA SER A 153 -16.70 22.07 0.53
C SER A 153 -16.44 22.28 -0.96
N GLY A 154 -15.79 21.29 -1.60
CA GLY A 154 -15.42 21.32 -3.01
C GLY A 154 -14.14 22.10 -3.36
N GLN A 155 -13.46 22.71 -2.38
CA GLN A 155 -12.18 23.38 -2.63
C GLN A 155 -11.04 22.39 -2.81
N ASP A 156 -10.01 22.82 -3.53
CA ASP A 156 -8.79 22.06 -3.75
C ASP A 156 -8.04 21.79 -2.44
N ILE A 157 -7.41 20.63 -2.37
CA ILE A 157 -6.46 20.27 -1.32
C ILE A 157 -5.07 20.42 -1.95
N VAL A 158 -4.32 21.41 -1.48
CA VAL A 158 -2.95 21.67 -1.93
C VAL A 158 -2.00 21.05 -0.92
N SER A 159 -1.26 20.03 -1.34
CA SER A 159 -0.23 19.35 -0.54
C SER A 159 1.14 19.84 -0.98
N ALA A 160 1.92 20.42 -0.07
CA ALA A 160 3.28 20.87 -0.37
C ALA A 160 4.21 19.66 -0.64
N PRO A 161 5.31 19.87 -1.39
CA PRO A 161 6.36 18.86 -1.53
C PRO A 161 6.96 18.46 -0.17
N PHE A 162 7.54 17.27 -0.10
CA PHE A 162 8.36 16.83 1.03
C PHE A 162 9.54 17.80 1.23
N ASP A 163 9.81 18.15 2.48
CA ASP A 163 10.73 19.25 2.82
C ASP A 163 11.31 19.05 4.23
N LEU A 164 12.64 19.05 4.31
CA LEU A 164 13.43 18.94 5.54
C LEU A 164 14.20 20.21 5.87
N ASP A 165 14.48 21.07 4.88
CA ASP A 165 15.32 22.26 5.05
C ASP A 165 14.57 23.60 4.96
N GLY A 166 13.26 23.56 4.70
CA GLY A 166 12.40 24.73 4.57
C GLY A 166 12.35 25.30 3.14
N ASN A 167 12.85 24.58 2.13
CA ASN A 167 12.85 24.99 0.74
C ASN A 167 12.04 24.01 -0.15
N PRO A 168 10.71 24.19 -0.24
CA PRO A 168 9.85 23.30 -1.01
C PRO A 168 10.01 23.42 -2.54
N SER A 169 10.98 24.20 -3.04
CA SER A 169 11.20 24.38 -4.48
C SER A 169 12.27 23.48 -5.07
N SER A 170 12.98 22.71 -4.24
CA SER A 170 14.05 21.80 -4.65
C SER A 170 14.30 20.72 -3.61
N PHE A 171 14.79 19.56 -4.05
CA PHE A 171 15.22 18.50 -3.15
C PHE A 171 16.74 18.52 -2.97
N ASN A 172 17.21 18.61 -1.73
CA ASN A 172 18.62 18.47 -1.36
C ASN A 172 19.01 16.98 -1.21
N ASN A 173 20.29 16.70 -0.98
CA ASN A 173 20.77 15.33 -0.86
C ASN A 173 20.16 14.57 0.33
N ALA A 174 19.95 15.23 1.47
CA ALA A 174 19.36 14.58 2.65
C ALA A 174 17.90 14.18 2.38
N GLU A 175 17.11 15.03 1.72
CA GLU A 175 15.75 14.70 1.32
C GLU A 175 15.72 13.55 0.33
N MET A 176 16.64 13.56 -0.64
CA MET A 176 16.72 12.47 -1.61
C MET A 176 17.22 11.16 -0.99
N ASP A 177 18.08 11.21 0.04
CA ASP A 177 18.42 10.04 0.85
C ASP A 177 17.15 9.47 1.50
N GLU A 178 16.38 10.30 2.24
CA GLU A 178 15.16 9.83 2.93
C GLU A 178 14.12 9.28 1.95
N ILE A 179 13.89 9.94 0.80
CA ILE A 179 12.95 9.45 -0.23
C ILE A 179 13.34 8.05 -0.70
N GLN A 180 14.64 7.80 -0.94
CA GLN A 180 15.11 6.50 -1.38
C GLN A 180 14.94 5.43 -0.31
N TYR A 181 15.20 5.74 0.97
CA TYR A 181 15.01 4.79 2.07
C TYR A 181 13.54 4.48 2.32
N ILE A 182 12.67 5.50 2.31
CA ILE A 182 11.21 5.33 2.39
C ILE A 182 10.73 4.41 1.26
N TRP A 183 11.14 4.70 0.02
CA TRP A 183 10.77 3.86 -1.13
C TRP A 183 11.24 2.41 -0.95
N GLN A 184 12.47 2.16 -0.46
CA GLN A 184 12.97 0.81 -0.24
C GLN A 184 12.16 0.02 0.79
N ARG A 185 11.76 0.67 1.88
CA ARG A 185 10.95 0.04 2.94
C ARG A 185 9.56 -0.34 2.43
N VAL A 186 8.88 0.61 1.79
CA VAL A 186 7.56 0.35 1.21
C VAL A 186 7.65 -0.72 0.12
N ALA A 187 8.70 -0.68 -0.71
CA ALA A 187 8.95 -1.72 -1.72
C ALA A 187 9.16 -3.11 -1.10
N GLU A 188 9.81 -3.20 0.06
CA GLU A 188 10.02 -4.46 0.79
C GLU A 188 8.71 -4.99 1.38
N ASP A 189 7.89 -4.14 2.01
CA ASP A 189 6.59 -4.55 2.58
C ASP A 189 5.66 -5.14 1.52
N TYR A 190 5.73 -4.62 0.30
CA TYR A 190 4.96 -5.08 -0.86
C TYR A 190 5.71 -6.08 -1.76
N ALA A 191 6.95 -6.47 -1.42
CA ALA A 191 7.78 -7.36 -2.22
C ALA A 191 7.14 -8.73 -2.56
N PRO A 192 6.25 -9.34 -1.73
CA PRO A 192 5.55 -10.57 -2.08
C PRO A 192 4.52 -10.41 -3.21
N PHE A 193 4.14 -9.18 -3.56
CA PHE A 193 3.05 -8.91 -4.49
C PHE A 193 3.53 -8.48 -5.88
N ASP A 194 2.68 -8.70 -6.88
CA ASP A 194 2.85 -8.22 -8.26
C ASP A 194 2.40 -6.77 -8.37
N VAL A 195 3.12 -5.88 -7.68
CA VAL A 195 2.89 -4.44 -7.64
C VAL A 195 4.22 -3.70 -7.83
N ASP A 196 4.15 -2.57 -8.51
CA ASP A 196 5.25 -1.63 -8.66
C ASP A 196 5.12 -0.51 -7.63
N VAL A 197 6.03 -0.47 -6.66
CA VAL A 197 6.19 0.68 -5.79
C VAL A 197 7.16 1.63 -6.49
N THR A 198 6.70 2.84 -6.80
CA THR A 198 7.44 3.78 -7.65
C THR A 198 7.42 5.21 -7.11
N THR A 199 8.47 5.97 -7.39
CA THR A 199 8.53 7.42 -7.22
C THR A 199 8.41 8.19 -8.54
N GLN A 200 8.18 7.48 -9.65
CA GLN A 200 7.90 8.07 -10.96
C GLN A 200 6.39 8.19 -11.15
N ASP A 201 5.88 9.40 -11.42
CA ASP A 201 4.44 9.58 -11.68
C ASP A 201 4.00 8.76 -12.90
N PRO A 202 3.15 7.73 -12.73
CA PRO A 202 2.63 6.93 -13.84
C PRO A 202 1.53 7.65 -14.63
N GLY A 203 1.13 8.85 -14.19
CA GLY A 203 0.00 9.60 -14.73
C GLY A 203 -1.36 9.06 -14.28
N VAL A 204 -2.42 9.81 -14.58
CA VAL A 204 -3.79 9.46 -14.17
C VAL A 204 -4.25 8.10 -14.72
N ASP A 205 -3.86 7.77 -15.96
CA ASP A 205 -4.24 6.51 -16.60
C ASP A 205 -3.54 5.29 -15.99
N GLY A 206 -2.36 5.47 -15.37
CA GLY A 206 -1.66 4.41 -14.66
C GLY A 206 -2.17 4.16 -13.23
N LEU A 207 -3.01 5.07 -12.72
CA LEU A 207 -3.61 4.98 -11.38
C LEU A 207 -5.10 4.68 -11.42
N GLY A 208 -5.82 5.25 -12.38
CA GLY A 208 -7.26 5.15 -12.47
C GLY A 208 -7.75 3.84 -13.05
N VAL A 209 -8.84 3.32 -12.50
CA VAL A 209 -9.55 2.20 -13.09
C VAL A 209 -10.37 2.69 -14.29
N ASN A 210 -10.00 2.25 -15.48
CA ASN A 210 -10.61 2.67 -16.75
C ASN A 210 -11.60 1.65 -17.32
N GLY A 211 -12.48 1.13 -16.46
CA GLY A 211 -13.61 0.29 -16.84
C GLY A 211 -13.51 -1.17 -16.40
N ALA A 212 -14.53 -1.94 -16.75
CA ALA A 212 -14.64 -3.35 -16.35
C ALA A 212 -13.55 -4.18 -17.04
N GLY A 213 -12.74 -4.88 -16.24
CA GLY A 213 -11.64 -5.71 -16.74
C GLY A 213 -10.30 -5.00 -16.87
N ASP A 214 -10.22 -3.71 -16.48
CA ASP A 214 -8.93 -3.05 -16.36
C ASP A 214 -8.07 -3.74 -15.30
N VAL A 215 -6.78 -3.88 -15.62
CA VAL A 215 -5.74 -4.49 -14.79
C VAL A 215 -4.59 -3.51 -14.54
N TYR A 216 -4.61 -2.34 -15.16
CA TYR A 216 -3.64 -1.25 -14.98
C TYR A 216 -4.26 -0.16 -14.12
N TYR A 217 -3.98 -0.19 -12.83
CA TYR A 217 -4.49 0.79 -11.88
C TYR A 217 -3.60 0.82 -10.65
N GLY A 218 -3.85 1.77 -9.76
CA GLY A 218 -3.01 1.93 -8.60
C GLY A 218 -3.57 2.87 -7.55
N MET A 219 -2.71 3.16 -6.59
CA MET A 219 -2.96 4.15 -5.56
C MET A 219 -1.81 5.15 -5.52
N ARG A 220 -2.18 6.43 -5.41
CA ARG A 220 -1.24 7.50 -5.10
C ARG A 220 -1.21 7.69 -3.59
N VAL A 221 0.00 7.77 -3.05
CA VAL A 221 0.28 8.13 -1.67
C VAL A 221 0.95 9.49 -1.68
N VAL A 222 0.25 10.53 -1.25
CA VAL A 222 0.83 11.88 -1.15
C VAL A 222 1.54 12.00 0.18
N ILE A 223 2.86 12.11 0.14
CA ILE A 223 3.73 12.23 1.30
C ILE A 223 4.12 13.70 1.44
N SER A 224 3.52 14.38 2.42
CA SER A 224 3.59 15.84 2.51
C SER A 224 3.68 16.33 3.94
N PRO A 225 4.39 17.45 4.22
CA PRO A 225 4.31 18.12 5.51
C PRO A 225 2.94 18.80 5.74
N THR A 226 2.08 18.86 4.72
CA THR A 226 0.80 19.58 4.80
C THR A 226 -0.31 18.72 5.41
N ASN A 227 -0.56 18.92 6.70
CA ASN A 227 -1.73 18.33 7.38
C ASN A 227 -3.01 19.15 7.14
N TRP A 228 -3.58 18.99 5.95
CA TRP A 228 -4.84 19.63 5.59
C TRP A 228 -6.03 19.03 6.36
N TYR A 229 -5.93 17.77 6.81
CA TYR A 229 -7.00 17.09 7.55
C TYR A 229 -7.19 17.68 8.95
N SER A 230 -6.19 18.44 9.45
CA SER A 230 -6.25 19.22 10.69
C SER A 230 -6.59 18.38 11.93
N THR A 231 -6.07 17.14 11.96
CA THR A 231 -6.16 16.22 13.11
C THR A 231 -4.77 15.82 13.58
N GLY A 232 -4.67 15.00 14.63
CA GLY A 232 -3.41 14.37 15.04
C GLY A 232 -3.02 13.16 14.18
N ALA A 233 -3.68 12.92 13.04
CA ALA A 233 -3.41 11.76 12.20
C ALA A 233 -2.06 11.87 11.48
N GLY A 234 -1.32 10.78 11.43
CA GLY A 234 -0.13 10.63 10.58
C GLY A 234 -0.46 10.26 9.14
N GLY A 235 -1.68 9.77 8.88
CA GLY A 235 -2.17 9.50 7.54
C GLY A 235 -3.68 9.36 7.47
N VAL A 236 -4.22 9.40 6.25
CA VAL A 236 -5.65 9.17 5.97
C VAL A 236 -5.80 8.37 4.67
N ALA A 237 -6.72 7.41 4.67
CA ALA A 237 -7.04 6.62 3.48
C ALA A 237 -8.49 6.11 3.50
N TYR A 238 -9.14 6.11 2.33
CA TYR A 238 -10.41 5.39 2.15
C TYR A 238 -10.17 3.89 2.12
N VAL A 239 -11.09 3.13 2.71
CA VAL A 239 -10.95 1.68 2.84
C VAL A 239 -11.39 0.97 1.56
N GLY A 240 -10.57 0.05 1.09
CA GLY A 240 -10.92 -0.91 0.04
C GLY A 240 -11.23 -0.28 -1.31
N VAL A 241 -10.56 0.83 -1.65
CA VAL A 241 -10.76 1.59 -2.89
C VAL A 241 -9.74 1.31 -3.99
N PHE A 242 -8.68 0.54 -3.71
CA PHE A 242 -7.57 0.32 -4.65
C PHE A 242 -8.03 -0.21 -6.03
N ASN A 243 -8.88 -1.24 -6.06
CA ASN A 243 -9.50 -1.77 -7.29
C ASN A 243 -10.94 -1.31 -7.54
N TYR A 244 -11.39 -0.25 -6.86
CA TYR A 244 -12.76 0.23 -7.03
C TYR A 244 -12.93 0.86 -8.41
N ALA A 245 -14.06 0.58 -9.08
CA ALA A 245 -14.33 1.05 -10.45
C ALA A 245 -14.19 2.58 -10.66
N ASN A 246 -14.30 3.37 -9.60
CA ASN A 246 -14.06 4.81 -9.60
C ASN A 246 -13.05 5.17 -8.48
N ASN A 247 -11.93 4.46 -8.44
CA ASN A 247 -10.92 4.61 -7.38
C ASN A 247 -10.41 6.05 -7.28
N LEU A 248 -10.19 6.75 -8.40
CA LEU A 248 -9.70 8.13 -8.42
C LEU A 248 -10.57 9.11 -7.62
N ASN A 249 -11.88 8.86 -7.50
CA ASN A 249 -12.74 9.70 -6.67
C ASN A 249 -12.45 9.55 -5.16
N TYR A 250 -11.78 8.48 -4.74
CA TYR A 250 -11.38 8.21 -3.36
C TYR A 250 -9.86 8.23 -3.16
N SER A 251 -9.10 8.46 -4.22
CA SER A 251 -7.67 8.72 -4.17
C SER A 251 -7.40 10.20 -3.87
N PRO A 252 -6.21 10.56 -3.36
CA PRO A 252 -5.12 9.69 -2.91
C PRO A 252 -5.33 9.19 -1.46
N ALA A 253 -4.37 8.39 -0.99
CA ALA A 253 -4.05 8.28 0.44
C ALA A 253 -3.03 9.37 0.81
N TRP A 254 -3.02 9.86 2.05
CA TRP A 254 -2.03 10.83 2.51
C TRP A 254 -1.21 10.30 3.68
N VAL A 255 0.05 10.70 3.69
CA VAL A 255 0.96 10.61 4.84
C VAL A 255 1.41 12.03 5.19
N PHE A 256 1.12 12.45 6.42
CA PHE A 256 1.43 13.78 6.93
C PHE A 256 2.73 13.76 7.73
N THR A 257 3.84 14.09 7.08
CA THR A 257 5.19 13.84 7.61
C THR A 257 5.49 14.61 8.91
N GLN A 258 4.88 15.78 9.09
CA GLN A 258 5.03 16.59 10.31
C GLN A 258 4.32 15.99 11.54
N GLN A 259 3.48 14.96 11.36
CA GLN A 259 2.77 14.26 12.43
C GLN A 259 3.48 12.97 12.85
N LEU A 260 4.60 12.63 12.21
CA LEU A 260 5.32 11.36 12.33
C LEU A 260 6.76 11.62 12.79
N GLY A 261 6.94 11.83 14.11
CA GLY A 261 8.27 12.08 14.70
C GLY A 261 9.05 13.15 13.94
N PRO A 262 8.49 14.37 13.79
CA PRO A 262 8.46 15.16 12.56
C PRO A 262 9.50 14.81 11.51
N ASN A 263 9.02 14.31 10.37
CA ASN A 263 9.82 13.86 9.25
C ASN A 263 10.73 12.64 9.54
N ASP A 264 10.34 11.74 10.46
CA ASP A 264 11.08 10.49 10.66
C ASP A 264 10.88 9.55 9.45
N GLU A 265 11.98 9.20 8.80
CA GLU A 265 12.06 8.32 7.62
C GLU A 265 11.24 7.04 7.77
N LYS A 266 11.44 6.36 8.90
CA LYS A 266 10.84 5.06 9.13
C LYS A 266 9.37 5.23 9.44
N ASP A 267 9.00 6.18 10.29
CA ASP A 267 7.59 6.43 10.62
C ASP A 267 6.79 6.80 9.36
N ILE A 268 7.38 7.57 8.43
CA ILE A 268 6.78 7.90 7.12
C ILE A 268 6.60 6.63 6.27
N ALA A 269 7.62 5.78 6.16
CA ALA A 269 7.54 4.56 5.36
C ALA A 269 6.47 3.58 5.88
N GLU A 270 6.46 3.37 7.19
CA GLU A 270 5.48 2.52 7.88
C GLU A 270 4.07 3.07 7.69
N ALA A 271 3.87 4.40 7.82
CA ALA A 271 2.60 5.04 7.55
C ALA A 271 2.19 4.88 6.07
N ALA A 272 3.10 5.06 5.11
CA ALA A 272 2.79 4.87 3.69
C ALA A 272 2.31 3.44 3.39
N SER A 273 2.99 2.42 3.92
CA SER A 273 2.57 1.03 3.78
C SER A 273 1.21 0.79 4.42
N HIS A 274 0.99 1.32 5.62
CA HIS A 274 -0.25 1.22 6.39
C HIS A 274 -1.46 1.85 5.68
N GLU A 275 -1.31 3.08 5.17
CA GLU A 275 -2.40 3.77 4.47
C GLU A 275 -2.76 3.07 3.15
N VAL A 276 -1.78 2.54 2.42
CA VAL A 276 -2.06 1.70 1.25
C VAL A 276 -2.78 0.41 1.66
N GLY A 277 -2.41 -0.18 2.80
CA GLY A 277 -3.11 -1.32 3.40
C GLY A 277 -4.60 -1.06 3.60
N HIS A 278 -5.00 0.12 4.10
CA HIS A 278 -6.41 0.51 4.16
C HIS A 278 -7.06 0.55 2.79
N THR A 279 -6.41 1.11 1.77
CA THR A 279 -6.95 1.11 0.41
C THR A 279 -7.14 -0.30 -0.15
N LEU A 280 -6.37 -1.26 0.36
CA LEU A 280 -6.48 -2.71 0.09
C LEU A 280 -7.41 -3.45 1.06
N GLY A 281 -8.21 -2.72 1.84
CA GLY A 281 -9.32 -3.26 2.64
C GLY A 281 -8.98 -3.63 4.08
N LEU A 282 -7.75 -3.38 4.53
CA LEU A 282 -7.31 -3.77 5.87
C LEU A 282 -7.85 -2.83 6.95
N SER A 283 -8.16 -3.41 8.12
CA SER A 283 -8.49 -2.69 9.36
C SER A 283 -7.28 -2.67 10.29
N HIS A 284 -7.31 -1.82 11.32
CA HIS A 284 -6.20 -1.79 12.29
C HIS A 284 -6.02 -3.11 13.04
N ASP A 285 -4.76 -3.41 13.33
CA ASP A 285 -4.34 -4.48 14.23
C ASP A 285 -4.15 -3.91 15.64
N GLY A 286 -5.16 -4.09 16.49
CA GLY A 286 -5.18 -3.61 17.87
C GLY A 286 -5.33 -4.73 18.91
N VAL A 287 -5.59 -4.35 20.16
CA VAL A 287 -5.79 -5.30 21.26
C VAL A 287 -7.15 -5.12 21.93
N ILE A 288 -7.77 -6.25 22.31
CA ILE A 288 -9.09 -6.27 22.95
C ILE A 288 -9.05 -5.41 24.23
N GLY A 289 -9.91 -4.39 24.28
CA GLY A 289 -10.00 -3.47 25.42
C GLY A 289 -8.80 -2.55 25.62
N GLY A 290 -7.91 -2.45 24.63
CA GLY A 290 -6.75 -1.57 24.68
C GLY A 290 -6.68 -0.61 23.49
N THR A 291 -5.48 -0.52 22.88
CA THR A 291 -5.19 0.42 21.79
C THR A 291 -5.67 -0.12 20.44
N ALA A 292 -6.06 0.80 19.55
CA ALA A 292 -6.35 0.50 18.15
C ALA A 292 -5.10 0.04 17.39
N TYR A 293 -3.91 0.47 17.83
CA TYR A 293 -2.62 0.13 17.22
C TYR A 293 -1.79 -0.74 18.16
N TYR A 294 -1.62 -2.01 17.83
CA TYR A 294 -0.73 -2.90 18.55
C TYR A 294 0.73 -2.56 18.24
N ALA A 295 1.51 -2.25 19.29
CA ALA A 295 2.92 -1.87 19.17
C ALA A 295 3.89 -3.06 19.00
N GLY A 296 3.36 -4.26 18.78
CA GLY A 296 4.15 -5.47 18.59
C GLY A 296 4.71 -6.09 19.87
N GLN A 297 5.48 -7.16 19.69
CA GLN A 297 6.14 -7.94 20.74
C GLN A 297 7.55 -8.35 20.31
N GLY A 298 8.49 -8.40 21.26
CA GLY A 298 9.89 -8.66 20.91
C GLY A 298 10.41 -7.65 19.89
N ASN A 299 10.94 -8.15 18.77
CA ASN A 299 11.44 -7.35 17.65
C ASN A 299 10.44 -7.20 16.49
N TRP A 300 9.20 -7.67 16.64
CA TRP A 300 8.18 -7.73 15.58
C TRP A 300 6.95 -6.86 15.92
N ALA A 301 6.33 -6.25 14.90
CA ALA A 301 5.01 -5.63 14.96
C ALA A 301 4.23 -5.86 13.65
N PRO A 302 2.88 -5.80 13.69
CA PRO A 302 2.07 -5.81 12.48
C PRO A 302 2.09 -4.43 11.79
N ILE A 303 2.08 -4.40 10.45
CA ILE A 303 2.01 -3.16 9.65
C ILE A 303 0.73 -2.39 9.95
N MET A 304 -0.42 -3.07 10.08
CA MET A 304 -1.70 -2.44 10.45
C MET A 304 -1.80 -2.06 11.93
N GLY A 305 -0.75 -2.29 12.73
CA GLY A 305 -0.60 -1.78 14.09
C GLY A 305 0.28 -0.52 14.11
N VAL A 306 1.28 -0.50 14.99
CA VAL A 306 2.30 0.57 15.02
C VAL A 306 3.70 -0.02 15.17
N GLY A 307 4.41 -0.10 14.04
CA GLY A 307 5.71 -0.76 13.89
C GLY A 307 6.95 0.09 14.12
N TYR A 308 6.79 1.39 14.37
CA TYR A 308 7.85 2.42 14.42
C TYR A 308 9.11 2.01 15.23
N TYR A 309 8.95 1.23 16.30
CA TYR A 309 10.04 0.85 17.20
C TYR A 309 10.52 -0.61 17.05
N LYS A 310 10.09 -1.32 15.99
CA LYS A 310 10.41 -2.72 15.76
C LYS A 310 11.29 -2.89 14.53
N ASN A 311 12.23 -3.83 14.59
CA ASN A 311 13.14 -4.08 13.47
C ASN A 311 12.47 -4.89 12.36
N VAL A 312 11.40 -5.62 12.69
CA VAL A 312 10.63 -6.42 11.75
C VAL A 312 9.18 -5.96 11.82
N VAL A 313 8.64 -5.56 10.68
CA VAL A 313 7.23 -5.25 10.49
C VAL A 313 6.70 -6.10 9.34
N GLN A 314 5.52 -6.67 9.52
CA GLN A 314 4.94 -7.58 8.52
C GLN A 314 3.42 -7.48 8.51
N TRP A 315 2.82 -7.90 7.41
CA TRP A 315 1.41 -8.26 7.35
C TRP A 315 1.09 -9.40 8.34
N SER A 316 -0.11 -9.41 8.86
CA SER A 316 -0.50 -10.16 10.05
C SER A 316 -1.79 -10.94 9.82
N LYS A 317 -2.05 -11.87 10.74
CA LYS A 317 -3.32 -12.60 10.86
C LYS A 317 -3.94 -12.47 12.25
N GLY A 318 -3.55 -11.43 13.00
CA GLY A 318 -3.94 -11.28 14.40
C GLY A 318 -3.39 -12.39 15.31
N GLU A 319 -2.22 -12.96 14.97
CA GLU A 319 -1.65 -14.12 15.69
C GLU A 319 -0.96 -13.75 17.01
N TYR A 320 -1.09 -12.50 17.46
CA TYR A 320 -0.57 -12.00 18.73
C TYR A 320 -1.61 -12.06 19.85
N ALA A 321 -1.11 -12.02 21.09
CA ALA A 321 -1.97 -12.16 22.26
C ALA A 321 -3.00 -11.02 22.34
N ASN A 322 -4.27 -11.40 22.55
CA ASN A 322 -5.42 -10.49 22.67
C ASN A 322 -5.67 -9.60 21.45
N ALA A 323 -5.33 -10.04 20.23
CA ALA A 323 -5.70 -9.34 19.01
C ALA A 323 -7.21 -9.08 18.96
N ASN A 324 -7.63 -7.85 18.65
CA ASN A 324 -9.02 -7.49 18.42
C ASN A 324 -9.44 -7.59 16.94
N ASN A 325 -8.45 -7.69 16.06
CA ASN A 325 -8.60 -7.97 14.65
C ASN A 325 -7.87 -9.28 14.34
N THR A 326 -8.52 -10.16 13.58
CA THR A 326 -7.95 -11.43 13.11
C THR A 326 -8.15 -11.60 11.61
N GLU A 327 -8.24 -10.47 10.89
CA GLU A 327 -8.14 -10.43 9.43
C GLU A 327 -6.87 -11.14 8.99
N ASP A 328 -6.95 -11.95 7.94
CA ASP A 328 -5.78 -12.47 7.24
C ASP A 328 -5.39 -11.41 6.21
N ASP A 329 -4.45 -10.52 6.57
CA ASP A 329 -4.13 -9.33 5.77
C ASP A 329 -3.81 -9.71 4.33
N LEU A 330 -3.01 -10.76 4.16
CA LEU A 330 -2.61 -11.25 2.85
C LEU A 330 -3.83 -11.69 2.03
N ALA A 331 -4.74 -12.46 2.62
CA ALA A 331 -5.95 -12.89 1.94
C ALA A 331 -6.91 -11.73 1.63
N VAL A 332 -7.01 -10.74 2.52
CA VAL A 332 -7.86 -9.55 2.30
C VAL A 332 -7.34 -8.75 1.12
N MET A 333 -6.04 -8.42 1.09
CA MET A 333 -5.47 -7.61 0.00
C MET A 333 -5.66 -8.25 -1.38
N LEU A 334 -5.58 -9.59 -1.49
CA LEU A 334 -5.84 -10.31 -2.74
C LEU A 334 -7.27 -10.10 -3.26
N ASN A 335 -8.24 -9.85 -2.39
CA ASN A 335 -9.62 -9.54 -2.77
C ASN A 335 -9.83 -8.06 -3.16
N HIS A 336 -8.80 -7.22 -2.98
CA HIS A 336 -8.87 -5.77 -3.14
C HIS A 336 -7.93 -5.20 -4.22
N GLY A 337 -7.42 -6.05 -5.11
CA GLY A 337 -6.78 -5.59 -6.35
C GLY A 337 -5.32 -5.95 -6.50
N ILE A 338 -4.67 -6.39 -5.42
CA ILE A 338 -3.31 -6.89 -5.49
C ILE A 338 -3.32 -8.39 -5.80
N SER A 339 -2.20 -8.90 -6.31
CA SER A 339 -1.96 -10.32 -6.56
C SER A 339 -0.55 -10.67 -6.12
N TYR A 340 -0.26 -11.94 -5.82
CA TYR A 340 1.12 -12.36 -5.57
C TYR A 340 1.97 -12.26 -6.83
N ARG A 341 3.25 -11.94 -6.67
CA ARG A 341 4.25 -12.14 -7.72
C ARG A 341 4.55 -13.64 -7.83
N ALA A 342 5.01 -14.06 -9.01
CA ALA A 342 5.59 -15.38 -9.16
C ALA A 342 6.95 -15.49 -8.45
N ASP A 343 7.23 -16.66 -7.87
CA ASP A 343 8.57 -17.05 -7.41
C ASP A 343 9.61 -16.89 -8.53
N ASP A 344 10.78 -16.36 -8.19
CA ASP A 344 11.89 -16.24 -9.15
C ASP A 344 12.51 -17.62 -9.46
N HIS A 345 12.29 -18.60 -8.58
CA HIS A 345 12.86 -19.95 -8.64
C HIS A 345 11.78 -21.00 -8.32
N GLY A 346 11.64 -22.02 -9.16
CA GLY A 346 10.57 -22.99 -8.99
C GLY A 346 10.73 -23.91 -7.77
N ASN A 347 9.60 -24.32 -7.21
CA ASN A 347 9.50 -25.17 -6.01
C ASN A 347 9.89 -26.65 -6.20
N PHE A 348 10.28 -27.06 -7.41
CA PHE A 348 10.68 -28.44 -7.72
C PHE A 348 12.13 -28.50 -8.20
N ILE A 349 12.81 -29.62 -7.98
CA ILE A 349 14.20 -29.84 -8.48
C ILE A 349 14.30 -29.54 -9.99
N SER A 350 13.26 -29.84 -10.77
CA SER A 350 13.21 -29.60 -12.21
C SER A 350 13.01 -28.13 -12.62
N THR A 351 12.53 -27.28 -11.71
CA THR A 351 12.21 -25.86 -11.95
C THR A 351 13.00 -24.89 -11.09
N ALA A 352 13.78 -25.38 -10.12
CA ALA A 352 14.72 -24.60 -9.33
C ALA A 352 15.89 -24.13 -10.19
N THR A 353 16.37 -22.91 -9.93
CA THR A 353 17.55 -22.37 -10.62
C THR A 353 18.82 -23.08 -10.16
N PRO A 354 19.59 -23.72 -11.07
CA PRO A 354 20.85 -24.35 -10.70
C PRO A 354 21.89 -23.31 -10.30
N LEU A 355 22.50 -23.49 -9.13
CA LEU A 355 23.67 -22.73 -8.71
C LEU A 355 24.93 -23.32 -9.35
N THR A 356 25.69 -22.52 -10.09
CA THR A 356 26.90 -22.99 -10.81
C THR A 356 28.10 -22.09 -10.54
N GLY A 357 29.30 -22.67 -10.58
CA GLY A 357 30.58 -21.95 -10.43
C GLY A 357 31.27 -22.12 -9.07
N PRO A 358 32.53 -21.66 -8.93
CA PRO A 358 33.34 -21.81 -7.71
C PRO A 358 32.98 -20.80 -6.60
N ALA A 359 32.27 -19.72 -6.93
CA ALA A 359 31.67 -18.78 -5.99
C ALA A 359 30.17 -18.74 -6.27
N ILE A 360 29.36 -19.14 -5.30
CA ILE A 360 27.93 -19.35 -5.48
C ILE A 360 27.16 -18.33 -4.66
N SER A 361 26.43 -17.46 -5.34
CA SER A 361 25.40 -16.60 -4.77
C SER A 361 24.23 -16.51 -5.74
N ALA A 362 23.01 -16.60 -5.24
CA ALA A 362 21.81 -16.27 -5.98
C ALA A 362 20.87 -15.45 -5.10
N SER A 363 20.07 -14.62 -5.73
CA SER A 363 18.98 -13.85 -5.13
C SER A 363 17.68 -14.28 -5.78
N GLY A 364 16.61 -14.29 -5.00
CA GLY A 364 15.28 -14.52 -5.50
C GLY A 364 14.27 -14.21 -4.40
N VAL A 365 13.03 -14.00 -4.80
CA VAL A 365 11.92 -13.80 -3.88
C VAL A 365 11.07 -15.04 -3.81
N ILE A 366 10.59 -15.29 -2.60
CA ILE A 366 9.70 -16.38 -2.22
C ILE A 366 8.32 -15.75 -1.99
N GLU A 367 7.35 -16.10 -2.85
CA GLU A 367 5.98 -15.59 -2.88
C GLU A 367 5.17 -16.10 -1.69
N THR A 368 5.29 -17.40 -1.36
CA THR A 368 4.56 -18.06 -0.28
C THR A 368 5.40 -19.17 0.35
N ARG A 369 5.17 -19.44 1.64
CA ARG A 369 5.66 -20.67 2.29
C ARG A 369 4.52 -21.68 2.28
N THR A 370 4.67 -22.75 1.48
CA THR A 370 3.71 -23.87 1.48
C THR A 370 3.99 -24.88 2.57
#